data_AF-A0A9P0ATN0-F1
#
_entry.id   AF-A0A9P0ATN0-F1
#
_cell.length_a   1.000
_cell.length_b   1.000
_cell.length_c   1.000
_cell.angle_alpha   90.00
_cell.angle_beta   90.00
_cell.angle_gamma   90.00
#
_symmetry.space_group_name_H-M   'P 1'
#
loop_
_entity.id
_entity.type
_entity.pdbx_description
1 polymer ?
#
loop_
_entity_poly.entity_id
_entity_poly.type
_entity_poly.pdbx_seq_one_letter_code
_entity_poly.pdbx_strand_id
1 'polypeptide(L)'
;MVSLMDLKVADLKRELEERECDTTGKKNVLQQRLREALEQEGENPDEYLFEGPCDMHLMLQNLKELKVDLQQKMVESSSDLKVDLQQKILENVNDLKDDLQQKMLENSNDFQQKMLENSKNLKEYLEQKILENAKELKEDVRMELNDRKN
;
A
#
# COMPACT_ATOMS: atom_id res chain seq x y z
N MET A 1 -20.23 12.33 37.52
CA MET A 1 -20.54 13.18 38.68
C MET A 1 -21.92 12.83 39.18
N VAL A 2 -22.06 12.54 40.48
CA VAL A 2 -23.29 12.06 41.12
C VAL A 2 -23.48 12.80 42.45
N SER A 3 -24.72 13.13 42.82
CA SER A 3 -25.03 13.80 44.08
C SER A 3 -25.02 12.84 45.27
N LEU A 4 -24.92 13.36 46.50
CA LEU A 4 -24.97 12.56 47.74
C LEU A 4 -26.22 11.66 47.82
N MET A 5 -27.35 12.11 47.27
CA MET A 5 -28.62 11.38 47.30
C MET A 5 -28.62 10.17 46.37
N ASP A 6 -27.95 10.30 45.24
CA ASP A 6 -27.91 9.34 44.14
C ASP A 6 -26.80 8.28 44.31
N LEU A 7 -25.88 8.46 45.27
CA LEU A 7 -24.87 7.47 45.61
C LEU A 7 -25.48 6.14 46.07
N LYS A 8 -24.91 5.03 45.57
CA LYS A 8 -25.25 3.68 46.04
C LYS A 8 -24.54 3.39 47.36
N VAL A 9 -25.03 2.41 48.11
CA VAL A 9 -24.43 2.01 49.41
C VAL A 9 -22.95 1.64 49.28
N ALA A 10 -22.55 1.01 48.18
CA ALA A 10 -21.15 0.68 47.93
C ALA A 10 -20.29 1.94 47.80
N ASP A 11 -20.75 2.94 47.03
CA ASP A 11 -20.04 4.21 46.86
C ASP A 11 -20.05 5.01 48.17
N LEU A 12 -21.17 5.07 48.91
CA LEU A 12 -21.23 5.72 50.23
C LEU A 12 -20.21 5.15 51.21
N LYS A 13 -20.04 3.82 51.25
CA LYS A 13 -19.05 3.19 52.12
C LYS A 13 -17.63 3.51 51.68
N ARG A 14 -17.34 3.49 50.37
CA ARG A 14 -16.03 3.86 49.83
C ARG A 14 -15.64 5.28 50.21
N GLU A 15 -16.54 6.25 50.00
CA GLU A 15 -16.31 7.67 50.33
C GLU A 15 -16.12 7.91 51.84
N LEU A 16 -16.80 7.11 52.69
CA LEU A 16 -16.62 7.13 54.14
C LEU A 16 -15.30 6.46 54.56
N GLU A 17 -14.91 5.35 53.93
CA GLU A 17 -13.63 4.66 54.19
C GLU A 17 -12.44 5.55 53.85
N GLU A 18 -12.49 6.28 52.73
CA GLU A 18 -11.45 7.22 52.31
C GLU A 18 -11.28 8.40 53.28
N ARG A 19 -12.36 8.75 53.99
CA ARG A 19 -12.40 9.77 55.04
C ARG A 19 -12.23 9.18 56.45
N GLU A 20 -11.79 7.93 56.55
CA GLU A 20 -11.58 7.20 57.81
C GLU A 20 -12.81 7.19 58.75
N CYS A 21 -14.02 7.24 58.17
CA CYS A 21 -15.29 7.24 58.87
C CYS A 21 -15.91 5.84 58.97
N ASP A 22 -16.79 5.64 59.96
CA ASP A 22 -17.50 4.37 60.14
C ASP A 22 -18.40 4.04 58.92
N THR A 23 -18.27 2.83 58.37
CA THR A 23 -19.02 2.34 57.21
C THR A 23 -20.19 1.42 57.57
N THR A 24 -20.51 1.29 58.87
CA THR A 24 -21.64 0.49 59.36
C THR A 24 -22.96 1.29 59.35
N GLY A 25 -24.07 0.60 59.08
CA GLY A 25 -25.41 1.18 59.09
C GLY A 25 -26.20 1.02 57.78
N LYS A 26 -27.43 1.55 57.78
CA LYS A 26 -28.32 1.62 56.59
C LYS A 26 -27.94 2.82 55.72
N LYS A 27 -28.38 2.84 54.45
CA LYS A 27 -28.08 3.91 53.46
C LYS A 27 -28.20 5.33 54.03
N ASN A 28 -29.32 5.64 54.70
CA ASN A 28 -29.57 6.98 55.25
C ASN A 28 -28.56 7.36 56.36
N VAL A 29 -28.11 6.38 57.16
CA VAL A 29 -27.10 6.60 58.20
C VAL A 29 -25.76 6.93 57.56
N LEU A 30 -25.39 6.20 56.51
CA LEU A 30 -24.16 6.45 55.75
C LEU A 30 -24.21 7.81 55.03
N GLN A 31 -25.36 8.17 54.43
CA GLN A 31 -25.55 9.49 53.81
C GLN A 31 -25.44 10.63 54.82
N GLN A 32 -26.05 10.48 56.00
CA GLN A 32 -25.98 11.48 57.06
C GLN A 32 -24.54 11.64 57.56
N ARG A 33 -23.83 10.54 57.78
CA ARG A 33 -22.44 10.58 58.22
C ARG A 33 -21.52 11.22 57.18
N LEU A 34 -21.74 10.91 55.91
CA LEU A 34 -20.97 11.50 54.81
C LEU A 34 -21.29 12.98 54.65
N ARG A 35 -22.54 13.41 54.88
CA ARG A 35 -22.93 14.82 54.96
C ARG A 35 -22.15 15.55 56.06
N GLU A 36 -22.11 14.99 57.25
CA GLU A 36 -21.39 15.57 58.39
C GLU A 36 -19.87 15.64 58.15
N ALA A 37 -19.29 14.62 57.51
CA ALA A 37 -17.87 14.61 57.16
C ALA A 37 -17.52 15.72 56.16
N LEU A 38 -18.35 15.91 55.13
CA LEU A 38 -18.18 16.99 54.15
C LEU A 38 -18.29 18.38 54.80
N GLU A 39 -19.26 18.58 55.69
CA GLU A 39 -19.42 19.85 56.43
C GLU A 39 -18.20 20.14 57.32
N GLN A 40 -17.59 19.10 57.91
CA GLN A 40 -16.34 19.23 58.69
C GLN A 40 -15.13 19.57 57.82
N GLU A 41 -15.11 19.08 56.59
CA GLU A 41 -14.10 19.42 55.57
C GLU A 41 -14.29 20.83 54.99
N GLY A 42 -15.43 21.48 55.29
CA GLY A 42 -15.78 22.81 54.76
C GLY A 42 -16.44 22.76 53.37
N GLU A 43 -16.84 21.58 52.92
CA GLU A 43 -17.53 21.34 51.65
C GLU A 43 -19.05 21.38 51.85
N ASN A 44 -19.78 21.87 50.86
CA ASN A 44 -21.25 21.88 50.91
C ASN A 44 -21.80 20.53 50.41
N PRO A 45 -22.46 19.72 51.27
CA PRO A 45 -22.91 18.37 50.91
C PRO A 45 -23.94 18.31 49.77
N ASP A 46 -24.66 19.40 49.55
CA ASP A 46 -25.67 19.49 48.49
C ASP A 46 -25.08 19.99 47.16
N GLU A 47 -23.89 20.60 47.17
CA GLU A 47 -23.16 21.04 45.97
C GLU A 47 -21.98 20.10 45.61
N TYR A 48 -21.52 19.29 46.56
CA TYR A 48 -20.40 18.37 46.34
C TYR A 48 -20.77 17.27 45.33
N LEU A 49 -19.95 17.17 44.28
CA LEU A 49 -20.15 16.22 43.18
C LEU A 49 -19.17 15.04 43.32
N PHE A 50 -19.70 13.87 43.59
CA PHE A 50 -18.92 12.65 43.72
C PHE A 50 -18.58 12.07 42.34
N GLU A 51 -17.42 11.44 42.23
CA GLU A 51 -17.12 10.58 41.10
C GLU A 51 -18.11 9.40 41.14
N GLY A 52 -19.02 9.39 40.15
CA GLY A 52 -20.02 8.34 40.03
C GLY A 52 -19.39 6.98 39.86
N PRO A 53 -20.12 5.88 40.08
CA PRO A 53 -19.61 4.55 39.81
C PRO A 53 -19.10 4.51 38.37
N CYS A 54 -17.79 4.42 38.22
CA CYS A 54 -17.18 4.09 36.96
C CYS A 54 -17.67 2.67 36.68
N ASP A 55 -18.63 2.53 35.76
CA ASP A 55 -19.09 1.21 35.36
C ASP A 55 -17.93 0.58 34.57
N MET A 56 -17.00 0.01 35.33
CA MET A 56 -15.83 -0.69 34.84
C MET A 56 -16.25 -1.79 33.86
N HIS A 57 -17.45 -2.36 34.01
CA HIS A 57 -17.98 -3.34 33.08
C HIS A 57 -18.35 -2.71 31.73
N LEU A 58 -19.05 -1.58 31.74
CA LEU A 58 -19.38 -0.82 30.53
C LEU A 58 -18.11 -0.29 29.84
N MET A 59 -17.14 0.23 30.61
CA MET A 59 -15.83 0.62 30.08
C MET A 59 -15.08 -0.56 29.45
N LEU A 60 -15.07 -1.73 30.10
CA LEU A 60 -14.44 -2.93 29.56
C LEU A 60 -15.11 -3.43 28.28
N GLN A 61 -16.43 -3.30 28.16
CA GLN A 61 -17.16 -3.64 26.93
C GLN A 61 -16.78 -2.68 25.80
N ASN A 62 -16.81 -1.37 26.04
CA ASN A 62 -16.43 -0.36 25.05
C ASN A 62 -14.96 -0.52 24.62
N LEU A 63 -14.05 -0.85 25.54
CA LEU A 63 -12.64 -1.15 25.24
C LEU A 63 -12.48 -2.39 24.35
N LYS A 64 -13.31 -3.43 24.54
CA LYS A 64 -13.28 -4.63 23.70
C LYS A 64 -13.77 -4.33 22.29
N GLU A 65 -14.88 -3.61 22.15
CA GLU A 65 -15.40 -3.20 20.83
C GLU A 65 -14.40 -2.32 20.09
N LEU A 66 -13.84 -1.30 20.76
CA LEU A 66 -12.83 -0.42 20.18
C LEU A 66 -11.58 -1.19 19.73
N LYS A 67 -11.16 -2.21 20.48
CA LYS A 67 -10.03 -3.07 20.11
C LYS A 67 -10.31 -3.83 18.81
N VAL A 68 -11.51 -4.39 18.66
CA VAL A 68 -11.90 -5.14 17.46
C VAL A 68 -11.92 -4.23 16.24
N ASP A 69 -12.53 -3.05 16.35
CA ASP A 69 -12.58 -2.06 15.26
C ASP A 69 -11.18 -1.61 14.82
N LEU A 70 -10.28 -1.38 15.78
CA LEU A 70 -8.89 -1.03 15.49
C LEU A 70 -8.16 -2.16 14.77
N GLN A 71 -8.32 -3.41 15.22
CA GLN A 71 -7.73 -4.57 14.55
C GLN A 71 -8.24 -4.73 13.12
N GLN A 72 -9.55 -4.53 12.91
CA GLN A 72 -10.15 -4.63 11.59
C GLN A 72 -9.64 -3.53 10.65
N LYS A 73 -9.66 -2.26 11.08
CA LYS A 73 -9.13 -1.14 10.27
C LYS A 73 -7.66 -1.31 9.90
N MET A 74 -6.86 -1.85 10.82
CA MET A 74 -5.45 -2.15 10.55
C MET A 74 -5.28 -3.21 9.46
N VAL A 75 -6.12 -4.26 9.45
CA VAL A 75 -6.09 -5.31 8.43
C VAL A 75 -6.54 -4.77 7.08
N GLU A 76 -7.66 -4.05 7.04
CA GLU A 76 -8.23 -3.47 5.81
C GLU A 76 -7.23 -2.49 5.15
N SER A 77 -6.64 -1.59 5.93
CA SER A 77 -5.62 -0.66 5.40
C SER A 77 -4.38 -1.40 4.88
N SER A 78 -4.00 -2.52 5.52
CA SER A 78 -2.88 -3.34 5.06
C SER A 78 -3.21 -4.14 3.79
N SER A 79 -4.45 -4.59 3.62
CA SER A 79 -4.86 -5.29 2.41
C SER A 79 -4.90 -4.37 1.20
N ASP A 80 -5.43 -3.16 1.35
CA ASP A 80 -5.54 -2.19 0.25
C ASP A 80 -4.15 -1.80 -0.25
N LEU A 81 -3.24 -1.48 0.66
CA LEU A 81 -1.85 -1.16 0.31
C LEU A 81 -1.15 -2.32 -0.40
N LYS A 82 -1.44 -3.56 0.01
CA LYS A 82 -0.90 -4.76 -0.63
C LYS A 82 -1.43 -4.91 -2.06
N VAL A 83 -2.71 -4.69 -2.27
CA VAL A 83 -3.35 -4.76 -3.61
C VAL A 83 -2.76 -3.69 -4.53
N ASP A 84 -2.64 -2.45 -4.07
CA ASP A 84 -2.07 -1.35 -4.87
C ASP A 84 -0.61 -1.61 -5.27
N LEU A 85 0.19 -2.14 -4.35
CA LEU A 85 1.58 -2.51 -4.64
C LEU A 85 1.66 -3.65 -5.65
N GLN A 86 0.81 -4.68 -5.51
CA GLN A 86 0.74 -5.79 -6.47
C GLN A 86 0.34 -5.30 -7.86
N GLN A 87 -0.62 -4.37 -7.95
CA GLN A 87 -1.07 -3.79 -9.20
C GLN A 87 0.04 -2.97 -9.88
N LYS A 88 0.73 -2.09 -9.15
CA LYS A 88 1.85 -1.30 -9.70
C LYS A 88 3.01 -2.17 -10.16
N ILE A 89 3.31 -3.25 -9.44
CA ILE A 89 4.34 -4.21 -9.86
C ILE A 89 3.92 -4.90 -11.16
N LEU A 90 2.66 -5.31 -11.27
CA LEU A 90 2.14 -5.97 -12.47
C LEU A 90 2.20 -5.06 -13.69
N GLU A 91 1.80 -3.79 -13.56
CA GLU A 91 1.90 -2.78 -14.62
C GLU A 91 3.35 -2.60 -15.07
N ASN A 92 4.29 -2.35 -14.14
CA ASN A 92 5.70 -2.18 -14.47
C ASN A 92 6.31 -3.42 -15.17
N VAL A 93 5.92 -4.62 -14.75
CA VAL A 93 6.39 -5.87 -15.38
C VAL A 93 5.87 -6.00 -16.81
N ASN A 94 4.62 -5.62 -17.05
CA ASN A 94 4.04 -5.67 -18.40
C ASN A 94 4.69 -4.64 -19.32
N ASP A 95 4.87 -3.39 -18.86
CA ASP A 95 5.52 -2.34 -19.66
C ASP A 95 6.95 -2.75 -20.05
N LEU A 96 7.74 -3.26 -19.10
CA LEU A 96 9.08 -3.76 -19.37
C LEU A 96 9.10 -4.94 -20.34
N LYS A 97 8.11 -5.82 -20.26
CA LYS A 97 7.97 -6.97 -21.14
C LYS A 97 7.69 -6.52 -22.58
N ASP A 98 6.78 -5.57 -22.76
CA ASP A 98 6.40 -5.05 -24.07
C ASP A 98 7.58 -4.31 -24.71
N ASP A 99 8.30 -3.48 -23.96
CA ASP A 99 9.54 -2.81 -24.39
C ASP A 99 10.62 -3.81 -24.85
N LEU A 100 10.79 -4.91 -24.10
CA LEU A 100 11.74 -5.96 -24.44
C LEU A 100 11.32 -6.69 -25.71
N GLN A 101 10.04 -7.03 -25.86
CA GLN A 101 9.51 -7.68 -27.05
C GLN A 101 9.70 -6.79 -28.29
N GLN A 102 9.44 -5.49 -28.16
CA GLN A 102 9.65 -4.53 -29.23
C GLN A 102 11.13 -4.45 -29.64
N LYS A 103 12.04 -4.29 -28.68
CA LYS A 103 13.50 -4.24 -28.96
C LYS A 103 14.02 -5.51 -29.63
N MET A 104 13.52 -6.67 -29.24
CA MET A 104 13.90 -7.93 -29.89
C MET A 104 13.41 -7.98 -31.35
N LEU A 105 12.18 -7.54 -31.60
CA LEU A 105 11.61 -7.49 -32.94
C LEU A 105 12.37 -6.51 -33.84
N GLU A 106 12.66 -5.31 -33.33
CA GLU A 106 13.45 -4.29 -34.04
C GLU A 106 14.84 -4.80 -34.41
N ASN A 107 15.55 -5.41 -33.46
CA ASN A 107 16.87 -6.00 -33.73
C ASN A 107 16.82 -7.13 -34.78
N SER A 108 15.80 -8.00 -34.70
CA SER A 108 15.61 -9.06 -35.69
C SER A 108 15.37 -8.48 -37.09
N ASN A 109 14.54 -7.44 -37.20
CA ASN A 109 14.23 -6.79 -38.46
C ASN A 109 15.44 -6.05 -39.04
N ASP A 110 16.19 -5.31 -38.22
CA ASP A 110 17.42 -4.62 -38.64
C ASP A 110 18.46 -5.61 -39.16
N PHE A 111 18.64 -6.74 -38.46
CA PHE A 111 19.53 -7.80 -38.93
C PHE A 111 19.09 -8.39 -40.27
N GLN A 112 17.80 -8.69 -40.43
CA GLN A 112 17.25 -9.21 -41.69
C GLN A 112 17.42 -8.20 -42.84
N GLN A 113 17.19 -6.91 -42.59
CA GLN A 113 17.38 -5.87 -43.59
C GLN A 113 18.85 -5.77 -44.02
N LYS A 114 19.80 -5.78 -43.08
CA LYS A 114 21.24 -5.78 -43.38
C LYS A 114 21.66 -6.99 -44.22
N MET A 115 21.13 -8.18 -43.91
CA MET A 115 21.37 -9.39 -44.69
C MET A 115 20.83 -9.28 -46.11
N LEU A 116 19.61 -8.76 -46.27
CA LEU A 116 19.00 -8.54 -47.58
C LEU A 116 19.79 -7.53 -48.41
N GLU A 117 20.22 -6.43 -47.78
CA GLU A 117 21.01 -5.38 -48.43
C GLU A 117 22.37 -5.93 -48.92
N ASN A 118 23.06 -6.70 -48.07
CA ASN A 118 24.32 -7.34 -48.44
C ASN A 118 24.15 -8.30 -49.62
N SER A 119 23.05 -9.07 -49.64
CA SER A 119 22.72 -9.96 -50.75
C SER A 119 22.47 -9.21 -52.06
N LYS A 120 21.72 -8.09 -52.02
CA LYS A 120 21.49 -7.22 -53.18
C LYS A 120 22.80 -6.64 -53.73
N ASN A 121 23.63 -6.09 -52.84
CA ASN A 121 24.91 -5.50 -53.23
C ASN A 121 25.84 -6.53 -53.88
N LEU A 122 25.91 -7.74 -53.33
CA LEU A 122 26.69 -8.83 -53.91
C LEU A 122 26.15 -9.23 -55.30
N LYS A 123 24.84 -9.31 -55.45
CA LYS A 123 24.20 -9.61 -56.73
C LYS A 123 24.53 -8.54 -57.78
N GLU A 124 24.37 -7.27 -57.44
CA GLU A 124 24.68 -6.15 -58.35
C GLU A 124 26.15 -6.14 -58.76
N TYR A 125 27.06 -6.37 -57.82
CA TYR A 125 28.49 -6.49 -58.11
C TYR A 125 28.79 -7.60 -59.12
N LEU A 126 28.21 -8.79 -58.91
CA LEU A 126 28.40 -9.93 -59.80
C LEU A 126 27.80 -9.68 -61.19
N GLU A 127 26.62 -9.07 -61.28
CA GLU A 127 25.99 -8.70 -62.55
C GLU A 127 26.84 -7.70 -63.32
N GLN A 128 27.37 -6.68 -62.65
CA GLN A 128 28.29 -5.72 -63.27
C GLN A 128 29.56 -6.40 -63.75
N LYS A 129 30.15 -7.30 -62.94
CA LYS A 129 31.40 -7.98 -63.31
C LYS A 129 31.22 -8.94 -64.48
N ILE A 130 30.10 -9.65 -64.55
CA ILE A 130 29.75 -10.50 -65.69
C ILE A 130 29.59 -9.66 -66.96
N LEU A 131 28.92 -8.50 -66.86
CA LEU A 131 28.72 -7.61 -68.00
C LEU A 131 30.03 -7.03 -68.53
N GLU A 132 30.95 -6.66 -67.64
CA GLU A 132 32.30 -6.19 -67.99
C GLU A 132 33.08 -7.28 -68.72
N ASN A 133 33.19 -8.47 -68.12
CA ASN A 133 33.89 -9.60 -68.74
C ASN A 133 33.29 -9.98 -70.11
N ALA A 134 31.96 -9.90 -70.26
CA ALA A 134 31.30 -10.18 -71.54
C ALA A 134 31.62 -9.14 -72.63
N LYS A 135 31.82 -7.87 -72.27
CA LYS A 135 32.24 -6.81 -73.19
C LYS A 135 33.68 -7.00 -73.64
N GLU A 136 34.58 -7.29 -72.70
CA GLU A 136 36.00 -7.56 -72.98
C GLU A 136 36.13 -8.73 -73.96
N LEU A 137 35.49 -9.86 -73.66
CA LEU A 137 35.51 -11.04 -74.52
C LEU A 137 34.97 -10.75 -75.94
N LYS A 138 33.92 -9.93 -76.03
CA LYS A 138 33.35 -9.54 -77.33
C LYS A 138 34.33 -8.75 -78.17
N GLU A 139 35.10 -7.85 -77.56
CA GLU A 139 36.11 -7.08 -78.29
C GLU A 139 37.35 -7.91 -78.62
N ASP A 140 37.77 -8.82 -77.75
CA ASP A 140 38.85 -9.77 -78.06
C ASP A 140 38.50 -10.62 -79.30
N VAL A 141 37.29 -11.21 -79.33
CA VAL A 141 36.81 -11.96 -80.50
C VAL A 141 36.75 -11.08 -81.75
N ARG A 142 36.33 -9.81 -81.62
CA ARG A 142 36.28 -8.89 -82.75
C ARG A 142 37.67 -8.59 -83.31
N MET A 143 38.66 -8.38 -82.44
CA MET A 143 40.06 -8.15 -82.84
C MET A 143 40.60 -9.38 -83.57
N GLU A 144 40.44 -10.58 -83.01
CA GLU A 144 40.89 -11.82 -83.66
C GLU A 144 40.27 -12.04 -85.05
N LEU A 145 38.98 -11.73 -85.22
CA LEU A 145 38.30 -11.88 -86.51
C LEU A 145 38.79 -10.87 -87.56
N ASN A 146 39.23 -9.69 -87.14
CA ASN A 146 39.80 -8.70 -88.06
C ASN A 146 41.22 -9.11 -88.47
N ASP A 147 42.02 -9.61 -87.54
CA ASP A 147 43.39 -10.07 -87.83
C ASP A 147 43.42 -11.23 -88.82
N ARG A 148 42.42 -12.13 -88.78
CA ARG A 148 42.29 -13.23 -89.75
C ARG A 148 41.86 -12.80 -91.16
N LYS A 149 41.38 -11.57 -91.35
CA LYS A 149 40.90 -11.05 -92.64
C LYS A 149 41.94 -10.25 -93.41
N ASN A 150 43.04 -9.86 -92.76
CA ASN A 150 44.17 -9.14 -93.36
C ASN A 150 45.29 -10.12 -93.74
#